data_AF-A0A6P1DVE5-F1
#
_entry.id   AF-A0A6P1DVE5-F1
#
_cell.length_a   1.000
_cell.length_b   1.000
_cell.length_c   1.000
_cell.angle_alpha   90.00
_cell.angle_beta   90.00
_cell.angle_gamma   90.00
#
_symmetry.space_group_name_H-M   'P 1'
#
loop_
_entity.id
_entity.type
_entity.pdbx_description
1 polymer ?
#
loop_
_entity_poly.entity_id
_entity_poly.type
_entity_poly.pdbx_seq_one_letter_code
_entity_poly.pdbx_strand_id
1 'polypeptide(L)'
;MRQTATQLHAIAARRNLPLDPQGFLVDPALWNRGMARFIAKLDGTWPLTPEHWSVIYYLREHHLSYGALPPTSQICRTHGLDRHAVQRLFGSCREAWRIAGLPHPGDEALAYMV
;
A
#
# COMPACT_ATOMS: atom_id res chain seq x y z
N MET A 1 -27.68 14.39 -6.73
CA MET A 1 -27.61 13.21 -7.63
C MET A 1 -26.23 13.06 -8.31
N ARG A 2 -25.09 13.20 -7.60
CA ARG A 2 -23.73 13.11 -8.20
C ARG A 2 -22.79 12.17 -7.43
N GLN A 3 -23.29 11.04 -6.90
CA GLN A 3 -22.49 10.11 -6.08
C GLN A 3 -22.46 8.66 -6.58
N THR A 4 -23.18 8.30 -7.64
CA THR A 4 -23.32 6.89 -8.06
C THR A 4 -22.25 6.40 -9.06
N ALA A 5 -21.72 7.28 -9.93
CA ALA A 5 -20.83 6.87 -11.02
C ALA A 5 -19.40 6.49 -10.56
N THR A 6 -18.83 7.18 -9.56
CA THR A 6 -17.48 6.91 -9.05
C THR A 6 -17.42 5.59 -8.28
N GLN A 7 -18.48 5.26 -7.55
CA GLN A 7 -18.56 4.07 -6.72
C GLN A 7 -18.71 2.79 -7.56
N LEU A 8 -19.44 2.84 -8.68
CA LEU A 8 -19.57 1.74 -9.64
C LEU A 8 -18.24 1.41 -10.35
N HIS A 9 -17.45 2.42 -10.72
CA HIS A 9 -16.12 2.19 -11.33
C HIS A 9 -15.12 1.59 -10.33
N ALA A 10 -15.13 2.02 -9.07
CA ALA A 10 -14.30 1.44 -8.02
C ALA A 10 -14.65 -0.04 -7.76
N ILE A 11 -15.93 -0.41 -7.79
CA ILE A 11 -16.40 -1.79 -7.64
C ILE A 11 -16.04 -2.64 -8.86
N ALA A 12 -16.22 -2.12 -10.07
CA ALA A 12 -15.89 -2.87 -11.30
C ALA A 12 -14.38 -3.11 -11.43
N ALA A 13 -13.54 -2.17 -11.00
CA ALA A 13 -12.09 -2.34 -11.09
C ALA A 13 -11.49 -3.12 -9.90
N ARG A 14 -12.23 -3.28 -8.79
CA ARG A 14 -11.98 -4.33 -7.79
C ARG A 14 -12.15 -5.75 -8.36
N ARG A 15 -12.99 -5.97 -9.40
CA ARG A 15 -13.32 -7.33 -9.89
C ARG A 15 -12.15 -8.13 -10.47
N ASN A 16 -11.01 -7.49 -10.78
CA ASN A 16 -9.83 -8.19 -11.31
C ASN A 16 -8.61 -8.20 -10.37
N LEU A 17 -8.71 -7.60 -9.17
CA LEU A 17 -7.64 -7.73 -8.19
C LEU A 17 -8.02 -8.80 -7.16
N PRO A 18 -7.15 -9.81 -6.94
CA PRO A 18 -7.39 -10.80 -5.90
C PRO A 18 -7.07 -10.17 -4.54
N LEU A 19 -7.98 -9.33 -4.04
CA LEU A 19 -7.89 -8.71 -2.72
C LEU A 19 -8.74 -9.49 -1.71
N ASP A 20 -8.29 -9.54 -0.47
CA ASP A 20 -9.07 -10.05 0.66
C ASP A 20 -10.19 -9.06 1.09
N PRO A 21 -11.07 -9.42 2.04
CA PRO A 21 -12.13 -8.52 2.52
C PRO A 21 -11.63 -7.21 3.14
N GLN A 22 -10.42 -7.20 3.70
CA GLN A 22 -9.74 -6.03 4.26
C GLN A 22 -9.01 -5.22 3.17
N GLY A 23 -8.97 -5.74 1.95
CA GLY A 23 -8.44 -5.19 0.71
C GLY A 23 -6.93 -5.31 0.52
N PHE A 24 -6.27 -6.27 1.18
CA PHE A 24 -4.87 -6.63 0.93
C PHE A 24 -4.76 -7.62 -0.23
N LEU A 25 -3.61 -7.65 -0.90
CA LEU A 25 -3.39 -8.56 -2.03
C LEU A 25 -3.21 -10.00 -1.53
N VAL A 26 -4.02 -10.92 -2.04
CA VAL A 26 -4.00 -12.34 -1.64
C VAL A 26 -2.72 -13.03 -2.10
N ASP A 27 -2.27 -12.74 -3.32
CA ASP A 27 -1.01 -13.27 -3.86
C ASP A 27 -0.03 -12.11 -4.19
N PRO A 28 0.98 -11.88 -3.33
CA PRO A 28 2.01 -10.86 -3.55
C PRO A 28 2.82 -11.03 -4.82
N ALA A 29 2.87 -12.23 -5.42
CA ALA A 29 3.60 -12.49 -6.66
C ALA A 29 2.93 -11.84 -7.89
N LEU A 30 1.62 -11.58 -7.84
CA LEU A 30 0.88 -10.93 -8.92
C LEU A 30 1.19 -9.44 -9.03
N TRP A 31 1.71 -8.84 -7.96
CA TRP A 31 1.96 -7.42 -7.88
C TRP A 31 2.85 -6.92 -9.02
N ASN A 32 2.43 -5.79 -9.59
CA ASN A 32 3.22 -5.03 -10.54
C ASN A 32 2.92 -3.53 -10.36
N ARG A 33 3.71 -2.68 -11.02
CA ARG A 33 3.52 -1.22 -10.94
C ARG A 33 2.11 -0.77 -11.33
N GLY A 34 1.44 -1.45 -12.28
CA GLY A 34 0.07 -1.16 -12.66
C GLY A 34 -0.91 -1.36 -11.51
N MET A 35 -0.76 -2.46 -10.76
CA MET A 35 -1.55 -2.73 -9.55
C MET A 35 -1.28 -1.72 -8.45
N ALA A 36 -0.01 -1.37 -8.19
CA ALA A 36 0.33 -0.35 -7.20
C ALA A 36 -0.37 0.99 -7.51
N ARG A 37 -0.33 1.44 -8.77
CA ARG A 37 -1.03 2.66 -9.20
C ARG A 37 -2.54 2.55 -9.05
N PHE A 38 -3.10 1.38 -9.32
CA PHE A 38 -4.53 1.16 -9.18
C PHE A 38 -4.96 1.20 -7.71
N ILE A 39 -4.26 0.50 -6.82
CA ILE A 39 -4.51 0.52 -5.37
C ILE A 39 -4.34 1.95 -4.84
N ALA A 40 -3.30 2.67 -5.27
CA ALA A 40 -3.10 4.07 -4.89
C ALA A 40 -4.26 4.99 -5.33
N LYS A 41 -4.94 4.71 -6.45
CA LYS A 41 -6.15 5.44 -6.85
C LYS A 41 -7.35 5.12 -5.95
N LEU A 42 -7.47 3.87 -5.50
CA LEU A 42 -8.52 3.46 -4.56
C LEU A 42 -8.32 4.09 -3.18
N ASP A 43 -7.07 4.16 -2.73
CA ASP A 43 -6.67 4.65 -1.42
C ASP A 43 -6.45 6.19 -1.41
N GLY A 44 -6.63 6.88 -2.54
CA GLY A 44 -6.50 8.35 -2.62
C GLY A 44 -5.07 8.89 -2.65
N THR A 45 -4.08 8.02 -2.75
CA THR A 45 -2.63 8.32 -2.76
C THR A 45 -2.05 8.58 -4.16
N TRP A 46 -2.86 8.55 -5.22
CA TRP A 46 -2.38 8.84 -6.58
C TRP A 46 -2.22 10.36 -6.80
N PRO A 47 -1.12 10.85 -7.42
CA PRO A 47 -0.05 10.12 -8.10
C PRO A 47 1.13 9.67 -7.23
N LEU A 48 1.70 8.50 -7.55
CA LEU A 48 2.90 7.97 -6.89
C LEU A 48 4.18 8.63 -7.42
N THR A 49 4.82 9.44 -6.58
CA THR A 49 6.10 10.13 -6.85
C THR A 49 7.31 9.19 -6.64
N PRO A 50 8.55 9.60 -6.99
CA PRO A 50 9.74 8.80 -6.71
C PRO A 50 9.92 8.41 -5.23
N GLU A 51 9.58 9.29 -4.30
CA GLU A 51 9.60 9.00 -2.85
C GLU A 51 8.59 7.90 -2.46
N HIS A 52 7.43 7.84 -3.13
CA HIS A 52 6.50 6.73 -2.91
C HIS A 52 7.11 5.42 -3.39
N TRP A 53 7.71 5.41 -4.58
CA TRP A 53 8.32 4.21 -5.14
C TRP A 53 9.47 3.69 -4.28
N SER A 54 10.30 4.55 -3.69
CA SER A 54 11.36 4.10 -2.79
C SER A 54 10.80 3.37 -1.56
N VAL A 55 9.75 3.91 -0.92
CA VAL A 55 9.10 3.26 0.22
C VAL A 55 8.40 1.95 -0.19
N ILE A 56 7.67 1.96 -1.31
CA ILE A 56 6.96 0.79 -1.84
C ILE A 56 7.92 -0.38 -2.08
N TYR A 57 9.04 -0.12 -2.76
CA TYR A 57 10.02 -1.18 -3.05
C TYR A 57 10.71 -1.66 -1.79
N TYR A 58 11.07 -0.76 -0.87
CA TYR A 58 11.68 -1.15 0.39
C TYR A 58 10.78 -2.05 1.22
N LEU A 59 9.49 -1.69 1.38
CA LEU A 59 8.52 -2.51 2.10
C LEU A 59 8.41 -3.91 1.47
N ARG A 60 8.32 -3.95 0.14
CA ARG A 60 8.18 -5.20 -0.60
C ARG A 60 9.42 -6.08 -0.48
N GLU A 61 10.60 -5.52 -0.68
CA GLU A 61 11.87 -6.25 -0.56
C GLU A 61 12.09 -6.76 0.87
N HIS A 62 11.86 -5.91 1.88
CA HIS A 62 12.01 -6.29 3.28
C HIS A 62 11.07 -7.44 3.66
N HIS A 63 9.79 -7.35 3.31
CA HIS A 63 8.84 -8.42 3.61
C HIS A 63 9.20 -9.71 2.87
N LEU A 64 9.54 -9.66 1.58
CA LEU A 64 9.89 -10.87 0.82
C LEU A 64 11.20 -11.51 1.28
N SER A 65 12.11 -10.73 1.87
CA SER A 65 13.39 -11.23 2.39
C SER A 65 13.29 -11.78 3.81
N TYR A 66 12.51 -11.12 4.67
CA TYR A 66 12.52 -11.38 6.12
C TYR A 66 11.16 -11.83 6.68
N GLY A 67 10.09 -11.78 5.89
CA GLY A 67 8.72 -12.11 6.33
C GLY A 67 8.17 -11.16 7.40
N ALA A 68 8.75 -9.97 7.54
CA ALA A 68 8.48 -9.07 8.66
C ALA A 68 8.22 -7.62 8.23
N LEU A 69 7.51 -6.91 9.10
CA LEU A 69 7.26 -5.48 9.03
C LEU A 69 8.52 -4.70 9.41
N PRO A 70 9.08 -3.86 8.51
CA PRO A 70 10.17 -2.99 8.90
C PRO A 70 9.67 -1.83 9.79
N PRO A 71 10.46 -1.36 10.77
CA PRO A 71 10.18 -0.12 11.46
C PRO A 71 10.15 1.06 10.48
N THR A 72 9.13 1.91 10.54
CA THR A 72 9.03 3.11 9.67
C THR A 72 10.26 4.01 9.78
N SER A 73 10.82 4.13 10.98
CA SER A 73 12.04 4.89 11.21
C SER A 73 13.24 4.37 10.41
N GLN A 74 13.31 3.06 10.15
CA GLN A 74 14.37 2.45 9.33
C GLN A 74 14.17 2.78 7.85
N ILE A 75 12.91 2.76 7.36
CA ILE A 75 12.57 3.19 6.00
C ILE A 75 13.04 4.63 5.79
N CYS A 76 12.65 5.54 6.69
CA CYS A 76 12.95 6.95 6.55
C CYS A 76 14.46 7.22 6.55
N ARG A 77 15.21 6.62 7.49
CA ARG A 77 16.68 6.77 7.54
C ARG A 77 17.37 6.22 6.30
N THR A 78 16.97 5.04 5.83
CA THR A 78 17.60 4.36 4.68
C THR A 78 17.46 5.18 3.39
N HIS A 79 16.35 5.90 3.24
CA HIS A 79 16.05 6.68 2.04
C HIS A 79 16.24 8.20 2.21
N GLY A 80 16.83 8.66 3.32
CA GLY A 80 17.02 10.08 3.59
C GLY A 80 15.71 10.88 3.70
N LEU A 81 14.61 10.21 4.06
CA LEU A 81 13.29 10.81 4.21
C LEU A 81 13.09 11.33 5.63
N ASP A 82 12.19 12.31 5.78
CA ASP A 82 11.79 12.80 7.09
C ASP A 82 11.05 11.71 7.90
N ARG A 83 11.04 11.83 9.23
CA ARG A 83 10.46 10.80 10.12
C ARG A 83 8.98 10.53 9.91
N HIS A 84 8.25 11.48 9.30
CA HIS A 84 6.82 11.41 9.00
C HIS A 84 6.54 11.14 7.53
N ALA A 85 7.55 10.81 6.74
CA ALA A 85 7.41 10.65 5.29
C ALA A 85 6.35 9.61 4.92
N VAL A 86 6.26 8.47 5.62
CA VAL A 86 5.23 7.46 5.34
C VAL A 86 3.83 8.04 5.52
N GLN A 87 3.58 8.75 6.62
CA GLN A 87 2.28 9.39 6.88
C GLN A 87 1.96 10.47 5.84
N ARG A 88 2.95 11.31 5.51
CA ARG A 88 2.80 12.40 4.53
C ARG A 88 2.58 11.89 3.10
N LEU A 89 3.26 10.82 2.73
CA LEU A 89 3.18 10.24 1.38
C LEU A 89 1.93 9.39 1.22
N PHE A 90 1.65 8.49 2.16
CA PHE A 90 0.64 7.46 1.98
C PHE A 90 -0.67 7.72 2.71
N GLY A 91 -0.68 8.56 3.74
CA GLY A 91 -1.83 8.76 4.64
C GLY A 91 -1.81 7.83 5.85
N SER A 92 -1.26 6.63 5.73
CA SER A 92 -1.09 5.67 6.83
C SER A 92 -0.09 4.58 6.47
N CYS A 93 0.38 3.84 7.49
CA CYS A 93 1.19 2.64 7.25
C CYS A 93 0.40 1.55 6.51
N ARG A 94 -0.91 1.44 6.78
CA ARG A 94 -1.79 0.48 6.12
C ARG A 94 -1.87 0.71 4.61
N GLU A 95 -2.01 1.96 4.17
CA GLU A 95 -2.07 2.30 2.74
C GLU A 95 -0.73 2.04 2.05
N ALA A 96 0.38 2.39 2.69
CA ALA A 96 1.71 2.07 2.19
C ALA A 96 1.89 0.55 1.98
N TRP A 97 1.45 -0.26 2.94
CA TRP A 97 1.50 -1.72 2.89
C TRP A 97 0.66 -2.32 1.75
N ARG A 98 -0.57 -1.83 1.59
CA ARG A 98 -1.48 -2.25 0.52
C ARG A 98 -0.93 -1.91 -0.86
N ILE A 99 -0.44 -0.68 -1.04
CA ILE A 99 0.12 -0.21 -2.33
C ILE A 99 1.38 -1.00 -2.69
N ALA A 100 2.16 -1.43 -1.70
CA ALA A 100 3.29 -2.35 -1.87
C ALA A 100 2.90 -3.79 -2.28
N GLY A 101 1.59 -4.10 -2.30
CA GLY A 101 1.07 -5.41 -2.71
C GLY A 101 1.38 -6.51 -1.71
N LEU A 102 1.47 -6.15 -0.44
CA LEU A 102 1.78 -7.08 0.63
C LEU A 102 0.50 -7.71 1.19
N PRO A 103 0.58 -8.96 1.68
CA PRO A 103 -0.58 -9.68 2.17
C PRO A 103 -1.05 -9.10 3.51
N HIS A 104 -2.19 -9.57 4.00
CA HIS A 104 -2.69 -9.19 5.32
C HIS A 104 -1.59 -9.40 6.39
N PRO A 105 -1.21 -8.38 7.17
CA PRO A 105 -0.10 -8.48 8.12
C PRO A 105 -0.46 -9.24 9.41
N GLY A 106 -1.72 -9.64 9.56
CA GLY A 106 -2.31 -10.18 10.79
C GLY A 106 -3.05 -9.09 11.58
N ASP A 107 -4.06 -9.49 12.34
CA ASP A 107 -4.97 -8.55 13.03
C ASP A 107 -4.24 -7.68 14.06
N GLU A 108 -3.31 -8.28 14.80
CA GLU A 108 -2.49 -7.58 15.79
C GLU A 108 -1.65 -6.49 15.14
N ALA A 109 -0.87 -6.82 14.11
CA ALA A 109 -0.06 -5.85 13.39
C ALA A 109 -0.91 -4.76 12.72
N LEU A 110 -2.06 -5.14 12.14
CA LEU A 110 -2.97 -4.21 11.49
C LEU A 110 -3.51 -3.15 12.46
N ALA A 111 -3.76 -3.51 13.72
CA ALA A 111 -4.24 -2.57 14.75
C ALA A 111 -3.25 -1.43 15.03
N TYR A 112 -1.96 -1.62 14.74
CA TYR A 112 -0.91 -0.61 14.91
C TYR A 112 -0.60 0.17 13.63
N MET A 113 -1.27 -0.12 12.51
CA MET A 113 -1.06 0.55 11.21
C MET A 113 -2.00 1.74 10.97
N VAL A 114 -2.50 2.35 12.04
CA VAL A 114 -3.41 3.51 12.02
C VAL A 114 -2.70 4.83 11.80
#